data_AF-A0A023HMV2-F1
#
_entry.id   AF-A0A023HMV2-F1
#
_cell.length_a   1.000
_cell.length_b   1.000
_cell.length_c   1.000
_cell.angle_alpha   90.00
_cell.angle_beta   90.00
_cell.angle_gamma   90.00
#
_symmetry.space_group_name_H-M   'P 1'
#
loop_
_entity.id
_entity.type
_entity.pdbx_description
1 polymer ?
#
loop_
_entity_poly.entity_id
_entity_poly.type
_entity_poly.pdbx_seq_one_letter_code
_entity_poly.pdbx_strand_id
1 'polypeptide(L)' 'FMKINLSLSMATWSDLGFQDANSPLMEQLTFFHDHTLMILSMITILVGYMMSTVLANKLINRFLLEG' A
#
# COMPACT_ATOMS: atom_id res chain seq x y z
N PHE A 1 20.51 -10.18 -36.35
CA PHE A 1 21.22 -8.93 -36.69
C PHE A 1 20.52 -7.80 -35.94
N MET A 2 21.23 -7.23 -34.97
CA MET A 2 20.92 -6.06 -34.13
C MET A 2 19.71 -6.12 -33.17
N LYS A 3 20.03 -6.41 -31.90
CA LYS A 3 19.37 -5.85 -30.71
C LYS A 3 19.20 -4.34 -30.92
N ILE A 4 17.97 -3.86 -31.14
CA ILE A 4 17.66 -2.45 -30.99
C ILE A 4 16.70 -2.36 -29.81
N ASN A 5 17.21 -1.80 -28.72
CA ASN A 5 16.55 -1.60 -27.45
C ASN A 5 15.28 -0.76 -27.65
N LEU A 6 14.13 -1.42 -27.75
CA LEU A 6 12.83 -0.79 -27.60
C LEU A 6 12.41 -0.96 -26.13
N SER A 7 13.19 -0.35 -25.22
CA SER A 7 12.96 -0.38 -23.77
C SER A 7 11.98 0.73 -23.35
N LEU A 8 10.85 0.85 -24.03
CA LEU A 8 9.73 1.61 -23.49
C LEU A 8 8.87 0.62 -22.71
N SER A 9 9.02 0.62 -21.38
CA SER A 9 8.19 -0.09 -20.41
C SER A 9 6.76 0.47 -20.40
N MET A 10 6.01 0.21 -21.48
CA MET A 10 4.60 0.59 -21.56
C MET A 10 3.82 -0.28 -20.56
N ALA A 11 3.07 0.36 -19.65
CA ALA A 11 2.19 -0.37 -18.73
C ALA A 11 1.17 -1.19 -19.52
N THR A 12 1.10 -2.49 -19.22
CA THR A 12 0.04 -3.34 -19.73
C THR A 12 -1.20 -3.21 -18.85
N TRP A 13 -2.37 -3.62 -19.37
CA TRP A 13 -3.66 -3.49 -18.67
C TRP A 13 -3.72 -4.19 -17.30
N SER A 14 -2.75 -5.05 -16.99
CA SER A 14 -2.69 -5.83 -15.76
C SER A 14 -1.52 -5.44 -14.83
N ASP A 15 -0.76 -4.39 -15.14
CA ASP A 15 0.35 -3.98 -14.27
C ASP A 15 -0.13 -3.12 -13.10
N LEU A 16 -0.10 -3.69 -11.91
CA LEU A 16 -0.42 -3.02 -10.65
C LEU A 16 0.78 -2.31 -10.02
N GLY A 17 2.00 -2.60 -10.48
CA GLY A 17 3.25 -2.03 -9.99
C GLY A 17 3.70 -0.78 -10.76
N PHE A 18 4.84 -0.22 -10.36
CA PHE A 18 5.51 0.80 -11.17
C PHE A 18 6.14 0.18 -12.42
N GLN A 19 6.22 0.99 -13.48
CA GLN A 19 6.98 0.63 -14.69
C GLN A 19 8.47 0.44 -14.37
N ASP A 20 9.21 -0.24 -15.24
CA ASP A 20 10.66 -0.40 -15.08
C ASP A 20 11.37 0.95 -15.07
N ALA A 21 12.35 1.10 -14.17
CA ALA A 21 13.10 2.33 -13.98
C ALA A 21 13.98 2.66 -15.19
N ASN A 22 13.60 3.73 -15.91
CA ASN A 22 14.37 4.25 -17.04
C ASN A 22 15.44 5.28 -16.61
N SER A 23 15.57 5.59 -15.31
CA SER A 23 16.58 6.49 -14.76
C SER A 23 16.91 6.15 -13.29
N PRO A 24 18.14 6.45 -12.81
CA PRO A 24 18.54 6.17 -11.43
C PRO A 24 17.71 6.92 -10.37
N LEU A 25 17.08 8.04 -10.74
CA LEU A 25 16.16 8.75 -9.85
C LEU A 25 14.86 7.97 -9.62
N MET A 26 14.34 7.32 -10.65
CA MET A 26 13.10 6.54 -10.55
C MET A 26 13.28 5.32 -9.65
N GLU A 27 14.44 4.69 -9.71
CA GLU A 27 14.81 3.59 -8.80
C GLU A 27 14.86 4.05 -7.33
N GLN A 28 15.39 5.24 -7.07
CA GLN A 28 15.37 5.82 -5.71
C GLN A 28 13.94 6.12 -5.23
N LEU A 29 13.07 6.60 -6.13
CA LEU A 29 11.66 6.86 -5.80
C LEU A 29 10.90 5.55 -5.50
N THR A 30 11.17 4.47 -6.23
CA THR A 30 10.55 3.17 -5.93
C THR A 30 10.97 2.64 -4.56
N PHE A 31 12.24 2.79 -4.17
CA PHE A 31 12.69 2.42 -2.81
C PHE A 31 12.01 3.27 -1.72
N PHE A 32 11.86 4.58 -1.94
CA PHE A 32 11.15 5.44 -1.01
C PHE A 32 9.66 5.05 -0.92
N HIS A 33 9.01 4.82 -2.05
CA HIS A 33 7.62 4.40 -2.09
C HIS A 33 7.38 3.12 -1.30
N ASP A 34 8.19 2.08 -1.51
CA ASP A 34 8.05 0.80 -0.80
C ASP A 34 8.20 0.98 0.71
N HIS A 35 9.11 1.85 1.15
CA HIS A 35 9.25 2.18 2.56
C HIS A 35 7.99 2.88 3.11
N THR A 36 7.43 3.84 2.37
CA THR A 36 6.20 4.54 2.81
C THR A 36 4.99 3.61 2.85
N LEU A 37 4.84 2.71 1.87
CA LEU A 37 3.74 1.74 1.84
C LEU A 37 3.83 0.73 2.98
N MET A 38 5.04 0.31 3.36
CA MET A 38 5.23 -0.54 4.54
C MET A 38 4.68 0.13 5.80
N ILE A 39 4.99 1.42 6.02
CA ILE A 39 4.49 2.16 7.19
C ILE A 39 2.97 2.37 7.10
N LEU A 40 2.47 2.77 5.94
CA LEU A 40 1.04 3.01 5.73
C LEU A 40 0.23 1.74 6.01
N SER A 41 0.63 0.62 5.42
CA SER A 41 -0.06 -0.67 5.61
C SER A 41 -0.06 -1.12 7.07
N MET A 42 1.05 -0.94 7.80
CA MET A 42 1.13 -1.23 9.23
C MET A 42 0.06 -0.46 10.04
N ILE A 43 -0.10 0.83 9.77
CA ILE A 43 -1.11 1.67 10.43
C ILE A 43 -2.52 1.24 10.03
N THR A 44 -2.78 0.96 8.74
CA THR A 44 -4.11 0.55 8.28
C THR A 44 -4.55 -0.79 8.89
N ILE A 45 -3.64 -1.74 9.07
CA ILE A 45 -3.93 -3.03 9.71
C ILE A 45 -4.22 -2.82 11.19
N LEU A 46 -3.44 -1.98 11.88
CA LEU A 46 -3.67 -1.66 13.29
C LEU A 46 -5.06 -1.05 13.50
N VAL A 47 -5.42 -0.02 12.71
CA VAL A 47 -6.73 0.63 12.79
C VAL A 47 -7.84 -0.34 12.39
N GLY A 48 -7.64 -1.14 11.33
CA GLY A 48 -8.59 -2.16 10.90
C GLY A 48 -8.87 -3.21 11.98
N TYR A 49 -7.84 -3.63 12.72
CA TYR A 49 -7.99 -4.53 13.87
C TYR A 49 -8.77 -3.88 15.02
N MET A 50 -8.49 -2.62 15.35
CA MET A 50 -9.25 -1.90 16.37
C MET A 50 -10.74 -1.76 15.99
N MET A 51 -11.03 -1.49 14.71
CA MET A 51 -12.41 -1.40 14.23
C MET A 51 -13.11 -2.76 14.23
N SER A 52 -12.43 -3.83 13.79
CA SER A 52 -13.04 -5.18 13.77
C SER A 52 -13.32 -5.70 15.17
N THR A 53 -12.45 -5.41 16.14
CA THR A 53 -12.67 -5.80 17.55
C THR A 53 -13.86 -5.09 18.18
N VAL A 54 -14.09 -3.80 17.88
CA VAL A 54 -15.29 -3.08 18.34
C VAL A 54 -16.57 -3.70 17.76
N LEU A 55 -16.58 -4.04 16.46
CA LEU A 55 -17.73 -4.67 15.82
C LEU A 55 -18.04 -6.07 16.37
N ALA A 56 -17.01 -6.83 16.75
CA ALA A 56 -17.17 -8.16 17.35
C ALA A 56 -17.43 -8.13 18.86
N ASN A 57 -17.41 -6.96 19.49
CA ASN A 57 -17.58 -6.84 20.93
C ASN A 57 -19.06 -6.96 21.34
N LYS A 58 -19.39 -8.01 22.10
CA LYS A 58 -20.74 -8.26 22.63
C LYS A 58 -21.01 -7.55 23.96
N LEU A 59 -19.99 -6.99 24.62
CA LEU A 59 -20.07 -6.33 25.91
C LEU A 59 -20.26 -4.82 25.71
N ILE A 60 -21.50 -4.41 25.51
CA ILE A 60 -21.87 -2.98 25.47
C ILE A 60 -22.03 -2.50 26.92
N ASN A 61 -21.14 -1.62 27.38
CA ASN A 61 -21.28 -0.95 28.68
C ASN A 61 -22.50 -0.02 28.64
N ARG A 62 -23.69 -0.54 29.00
CA ARG A 62 -24.97 0.19 28.98
C ARG A 62 -24.93 1.49 29.79
N PHE A 63 -24.18 1.51 30.89
CA PHE A 63 -24.06 2.67 31.77
C PHE A 63 -23.03 3.72 31.32
N LEU A 64 -22.26 3.49 30.25
CA LEU A 64 -21.29 4.47 29.74
C LEU A 64 -21.98 5.61 28.97
N LEU A 65 -23.20 5.37 28.45
CA LEU A 65 -24.00 6.33 27.67
C LEU A 65 -25.20 6.89 28.45
N GLU A 66 -25.46 6.44 29.67
CA GLU A 66 -26.57 6.92 30.53
C GLU A 66 -26.14 8.10 31.44
N GLY A 67 -25.29 9.00 30.93
CA GLY A 67 -24.89 10.26 31.57
C GLY A 67 -25.49 11.48 30.90
#